data_AF-N6ZLZ3-F1
#
_entry.id   AF-N6ZLZ3-F1
#
_cell.length_a   1.000
_cell.length_b   1.000
_cell.length_c   1.000
_cell.angle_alpha   90.00
_cell.angle_beta   90.00
_cell.angle_gamma   90.00
#
_symmetry.space_group_name_H-M   'P 1'
#
loop_
_entity.id
_entity.type
_entity.pdbx_description
1 polymer ?
#
loop_
_entity_poly.entity_id
_entity_poly.type
_entity_poly.pdbx_seq_one_letter_code
_entity_poly.pdbx_strand_id
1 'polypeptide(L)'
;EARAPMVPERTTPAPPALAEPPALAEPPTAPAVVPPVVPPYSPLAEIERIHRERDPLRSVGIGLANPQVRIGIDRLSFRVRSSAAGYLYVLMLGTDGHFYKLFPNAIDRDNRVRADTSIELPRSGWRMTAAGPPGTNHLIAIVSERPREFSASGLVEVDPFGEFPPERASQVAAEHRGTQSPFIGTPSCPDTGRSCPDAYGAASFTIVEIAPDRR
;
A
#
# COMPACT_ATOMS: atom_id res chain seq x y z
N GLU A 1 -88.50 14.39 64.82
CA GLU A 1 -87.46 14.13 65.84
C GLU A 1 -86.10 14.11 65.16
N ALA A 2 -85.23 15.08 65.47
CA ALA A 2 -83.89 15.19 64.88
C ALA A 2 -82.85 15.05 65.99
N ARG A 3 -82.03 13.99 65.90
CA ARG A 3 -81.00 13.61 66.87
C ARG A 3 -79.63 14.14 66.43
N ALA A 4 -79.02 14.89 67.35
CA ALA A 4 -77.61 15.15 67.69
C ALA A 4 -76.48 15.11 66.61
N PRO A 5 -75.51 16.05 66.68
CA PRO A 5 -74.42 16.20 65.71
C PRO A 5 -73.22 15.28 65.98
N MET A 6 -72.49 15.00 64.90
CA MET A 6 -71.31 14.13 64.83
C MET A 6 -70.03 14.93 65.09
N VAL A 7 -69.18 14.45 66.00
CA VAL A 7 -67.86 15.03 66.34
C VAL A 7 -66.79 14.38 65.43
N PRO A 8 -65.81 15.13 64.89
CA PRO A 8 -64.81 14.56 63.97
C PRO A 8 -63.68 13.85 64.70
N GLU A 9 -63.31 12.68 64.18
CA GLU A 9 -62.22 11.83 64.64
C GLU A 9 -60.87 12.31 64.09
N ARG A 10 -59.84 12.42 64.96
CA ARG A 10 -58.50 12.88 64.59
C ARG A 10 -57.66 11.69 64.11
N THR A 11 -57.15 11.76 62.89
CA THR A 11 -56.19 10.79 62.32
C THR A 11 -54.78 11.04 62.88
N THR A 12 -54.14 10.01 63.41
CA THR A 12 -52.71 10.00 63.78
C THR A 12 -51.87 9.38 62.65
N PRO A 13 -50.76 9.99 62.21
CA PRO A 13 -49.95 9.47 61.12
C PRO A 13 -48.98 8.34 61.55
N ALA A 14 -48.70 7.42 60.62
CA ALA A 14 -47.82 6.27 60.79
C ALA A 14 -46.32 6.63 60.82
N PRO A 15 -45.47 5.85 61.52
CA PRO A 15 -44.04 6.10 61.61
C PRO A 15 -43.27 5.74 60.32
N PRO A 16 -42.13 6.40 60.04
CA PRO A 16 -41.35 6.19 58.82
C PRO A 16 -40.56 4.87 58.84
N ALA A 17 -40.48 4.21 57.68
CA ALA A 17 -39.67 3.02 57.46
C ALA A 17 -38.17 3.35 57.44
N LEU A 18 -37.34 2.55 58.12
CA LEU A 18 -35.89 2.63 58.05
C LEU A 18 -35.38 2.19 56.66
N ALA A 19 -34.40 2.93 56.13
CA ALA A 19 -33.73 2.64 54.87
C ALA A 19 -32.67 1.53 55.01
N GLU A 20 -32.60 0.64 54.03
CA GLU A 20 -31.54 -0.36 53.86
C GLU A 20 -30.19 0.29 53.46
N PRO A 21 -29.04 -0.26 53.90
CA PRO A 21 -27.73 0.24 53.50
C PRO A 21 -27.40 -0.11 52.04
N PRO A 22 -26.66 0.75 51.32
CA PRO A 22 -26.34 0.53 49.91
C PRO A 22 -25.32 -0.60 49.74
N ALA A 23 -25.56 -1.48 48.77
CA ALA A 23 -24.58 -2.46 48.31
C ALA A 23 -23.40 -1.75 47.64
N LEU A 24 -22.18 -2.09 48.06
CA LEU A 24 -20.93 -1.60 47.46
C LEU A 24 -20.78 -2.16 46.05
N ALA A 25 -20.63 -1.27 45.06
CA ALA A 25 -20.38 -1.63 43.67
C ALA A 25 -18.96 -2.20 43.47
N GLU A 26 -18.85 -3.31 42.74
CA GLU A 26 -17.58 -3.86 42.30
C GLU A 26 -16.87 -2.92 41.29
N PRO A 27 -15.53 -2.86 41.30
CA PRO A 27 -14.78 -2.01 40.38
C PRO A 27 -14.92 -2.51 38.93
N PRO A 28 -14.92 -1.60 37.93
CA PRO A 28 -15.05 -2.00 36.53
C PRO A 28 -13.82 -2.76 36.06
N THR A 29 -14.04 -3.97 35.52
CA THR A 29 -13.03 -4.76 34.81
C THR A 29 -12.46 -3.94 33.65
N ALA A 30 -11.13 -3.76 33.61
CA ALA A 30 -10.46 -3.07 32.51
C ALA A 30 -10.76 -3.76 31.17
N PRO A 31 -11.02 -3.02 30.08
CA PRO A 31 -11.32 -3.61 28.79
C PRO A 31 -10.11 -4.42 28.28
N ALA A 32 -10.37 -5.65 27.85
CA ALA A 32 -9.37 -6.50 27.23
C ALA A 32 -8.81 -5.81 25.98
N VAL A 33 -7.49 -5.71 25.88
CA VAL A 33 -6.79 -5.19 24.70
C VAL A 33 -7.02 -6.18 23.56
N VAL A 34 -7.93 -5.84 22.64
CA VAL A 34 -8.13 -6.61 21.41
C VAL A 34 -6.84 -6.48 20.58
N PRO A 35 -6.17 -7.59 20.19
CA PRO A 35 -4.99 -7.49 19.35
C PRO A 35 -5.37 -6.81 18.03
N PRO A 36 -4.55 -5.89 17.50
CA PRO A 36 -4.84 -5.22 16.25
C PRO A 36 -4.96 -6.25 15.13
N VAL A 37 -6.07 -6.24 14.41
CA VAL A 37 -6.26 -7.03 13.19
C VAL A 37 -5.31 -6.46 12.14
N VAL A 38 -4.31 -7.24 11.74
CA VAL A 38 -3.40 -6.86 10.65
C VAL A 38 -4.22 -6.91 9.35
N PRO A 39 -4.30 -5.81 8.58
CA PRO A 39 -5.02 -5.82 7.31
C PRO A 39 -4.40 -6.86 6.36
N PRO A 40 -5.22 -7.51 5.51
CA PRO A 40 -4.71 -8.45 4.53
C PRO A 40 -3.75 -7.76 3.56
N TYR A 41 -2.81 -8.52 3.01
CA TYR A 41 -1.89 -8.06 1.99
C TYR A 41 -2.65 -7.46 0.78
N SER A 42 -2.14 -6.34 0.27
CA SER A 42 -2.65 -5.68 -0.94
C SER A 42 -1.49 -5.09 -1.74
N PRO A 43 -1.32 -5.42 -3.03
CA PRO A 43 -0.28 -4.81 -3.87
C PRO A 43 -0.41 -3.29 -3.97
N LEU A 44 -1.63 -2.76 -3.97
CA LEU A 44 -1.86 -1.32 -3.99
C LEU A 44 -1.36 -0.67 -2.69
N ALA A 45 -1.65 -1.28 -1.53
CA ALA A 45 -1.14 -0.80 -0.25
C ALA A 45 0.40 -0.85 -0.18
N GLU A 46 1.03 -1.82 -0.85
CA GLU A 46 2.49 -1.86 -0.98
C GLU A 46 3.04 -0.74 -1.87
N ILE A 47 2.41 -0.43 -2.99
CA ILE A 47 2.79 0.75 -3.81
C ILE A 47 2.74 2.03 -2.97
N GLU A 48 1.67 2.22 -2.20
CA GLU A 48 1.50 3.37 -1.30
C GLU A 48 2.54 3.39 -0.17
N ARG A 49 2.83 2.22 0.41
CA ARG A 49 3.88 2.05 1.43
C ARG A 49 5.24 2.43 0.88
N ILE A 50 5.62 1.91 -0.28
CA ILE A 50 6.90 2.22 -0.95
C ILE A 50 7.00 3.71 -1.21
N HIS A 51 5.93 4.34 -1.71
CA HIS A 51 5.93 5.78 -1.93
C HIS A 51 6.14 6.54 -0.62
N ARG A 52 5.48 6.16 0.47
CA ARG A 52 5.61 6.83 1.79
C ARG A 52 7.00 6.66 2.41
N GLU A 53 7.64 5.52 2.24
CA GLU A 53 8.95 5.18 2.81
C GLU A 53 10.15 5.77 2.05
N ARG A 54 9.90 6.41 0.89
CA ARG A 54 10.94 7.02 0.07
C ARG A 54 11.68 8.14 0.82
N ASP A 55 12.92 8.39 0.41
CA ASP A 55 13.66 9.60 0.77
C ASP A 55 13.12 10.81 -0.01
N PRO A 56 12.51 11.81 0.66
CA PRO A 56 11.95 12.98 -0.01
C PRO A 56 13.02 13.88 -0.65
N LEU A 57 14.30 13.76 -0.26
CA LEU A 57 15.40 14.51 -0.87
C LEU A 57 15.81 13.94 -2.23
N ARG A 58 15.42 12.69 -2.54
CA ARG A 58 15.64 12.02 -3.83
C ARG A 58 14.37 12.09 -4.68
N SER A 59 14.14 13.24 -5.31
CA SER A 59 12.94 13.41 -6.13
C SER A 59 12.97 12.52 -7.38
N VAL A 60 11.80 11.97 -7.70
CA VAL A 60 11.53 11.22 -8.94
C VAL A 60 10.32 11.88 -9.59
N GLY A 61 10.43 12.22 -10.87
CA GLY A 61 9.37 12.82 -11.67
C GLY A 61 8.91 11.87 -12.76
N ILE A 62 7.60 11.88 -13.02
CA ILE A 62 6.96 11.09 -14.07
C ILE A 62 6.37 12.02 -15.13
N GLY A 63 6.67 11.75 -16.40
CA GLY A 63 6.01 12.39 -17.53
C GLY A 63 5.18 11.36 -18.29
N LEU A 64 3.87 11.59 -18.41
CA LEU A 64 2.97 10.75 -19.20
C LEU A 64 2.68 11.42 -20.55
N ALA A 65 2.88 10.69 -21.64
CA ALA A 65 2.45 11.16 -22.96
C ALA A 65 0.93 11.02 -23.12
N ASN A 66 0.38 9.88 -22.66
CA ASN A 66 -1.04 9.61 -22.67
C ASN A 66 -1.45 8.90 -21.37
N PRO A 67 -2.23 9.54 -20.48
CA PRO A 67 -2.69 8.93 -19.24
C PRO A 67 -3.87 7.95 -19.45
N GLN A 68 -4.46 7.87 -20.65
CA GLN A 68 -5.56 6.96 -20.98
C GLN A 68 -5.26 6.17 -22.26
N VAL A 69 -5.15 4.84 -22.15
CA VAL A 69 -4.76 3.95 -23.26
C VAL A 69 -5.91 3.04 -23.65
N ARG A 70 -6.17 2.88 -24.95
CA ARG A 70 -7.15 1.93 -25.47
C ARG A 70 -6.58 0.53 -25.54
N ILE A 71 -7.30 -0.42 -24.96
CA ILE A 71 -6.93 -1.84 -24.93
C ILE A 71 -6.77 -2.39 -26.35
N GLY A 72 -5.67 -3.12 -26.57
CA GLY A 72 -5.29 -3.72 -27.84
C GLY A 72 -4.74 -2.75 -28.89
N ILE A 73 -4.68 -1.45 -28.58
CA ILE A 73 -4.27 -0.42 -29.55
C ILE A 73 -3.10 0.40 -29.02
N ASP A 74 -3.30 1.07 -27.89
CA ASP A 74 -2.33 2.02 -27.36
C ASP A 74 -1.29 1.30 -26.48
N ARG A 75 -0.11 1.92 -26.39
CA ARG A 75 0.98 1.43 -25.56
C ARG A 75 1.11 2.30 -24.32
N LEU A 76 1.42 1.66 -23.21
CA LEU A 76 1.84 2.36 -22.01
C LEU A 76 3.23 2.94 -22.29
N SER A 77 3.37 4.25 -22.12
CA SER A 77 4.66 4.94 -22.21
C SER A 77 4.74 6.06 -21.19
N PHE A 78 5.92 6.19 -20.58
CA PHE A 78 6.18 7.20 -19.58
C PHE A 78 7.66 7.51 -19.50
N ARG A 79 7.95 8.72 -19.03
CA ARG A 79 9.29 9.23 -18.81
C ARG A 79 9.57 9.27 -17.31
N VAL A 80 10.74 8.81 -16.91
CA VAL A 80 11.24 8.93 -15.54
C VAL A 80 12.43 9.87 -15.51
N ARG A 81 12.48 10.79 -14.54
CA ARG A 81 13.64 11.63 -14.23
C ARG A 81 13.88 11.60 -12.74
N SER A 82 15.13 11.46 -12.29
CA SER A 82 15.49 11.53 -10.87
C SER A 82 16.51 12.62 -10.61
N SER A 83 16.45 13.28 -9.44
CA SER A 83 17.47 14.24 -9.00
C SER A 83 18.82 13.60 -8.67
N ALA A 84 18.85 12.27 -8.50
CA ALA A 84 20.06 11.54 -8.15
C ALA A 84 20.32 10.40 -9.16
N ALA A 85 21.59 10.08 -9.36
CA ALA A 85 21.97 8.87 -10.08
C ALA A 85 21.64 7.62 -9.23
N GLY A 86 21.41 6.50 -9.89
CA GLY A 86 21.06 5.26 -9.22
C GLY A 86 20.57 4.17 -10.16
N TYR A 87 19.74 3.28 -9.62
CA TYR A 87 19.19 2.12 -10.30
C TYR A 87 17.67 2.21 -10.28
N LEU A 88 17.06 2.25 -11.49
CA LEU A 88 15.63 2.40 -11.67
C LEU A 88 14.92 1.04 -11.61
N TYR A 89 13.81 0.99 -10.91
CA TYR A 89 12.89 -0.13 -10.89
C TYR A 89 11.48 0.40 -11.15
N VAL A 90 10.70 -0.35 -11.92
CA VAL A 90 9.28 -0.02 -12.13
C VAL A 90 8.45 -1.22 -11.74
N LEU A 91 7.54 -1.00 -10.79
CA LEU A 91 6.54 -1.98 -10.39
C LEU A 91 5.16 -1.52 -10.88
N MET A 92 4.28 -2.47 -11.19
CA MET A 92 2.92 -2.19 -11.64
C MET A 92 1.95 -3.21 -11.07
N LEU A 93 0.87 -2.74 -10.46
CA LEU A 93 -0.36 -3.50 -10.30
C LEU A 93 -1.21 -3.27 -11.56
N GLY A 94 -1.36 -4.32 -12.36
CA GLY A 94 -2.12 -4.31 -13.61
C GLY A 94 -3.63 -4.32 -13.37
N THR A 95 -4.40 -3.94 -14.39
CA THR A 95 -5.87 -4.07 -14.36
C THR A 95 -6.35 -5.53 -14.32
N ASP A 96 -5.48 -6.45 -14.68
CA ASP A 96 -5.64 -7.91 -14.55
C ASP A 96 -5.48 -8.40 -13.09
N GLY A 97 -5.09 -7.51 -12.16
CA GLY A 97 -4.88 -7.82 -10.74
C GLY A 97 -3.49 -8.38 -10.43
N HIS A 98 -2.63 -8.54 -11.43
CA HIS A 98 -1.28 -9.06 -11.25
C HIS A 98 -0.30 -7.96 -10.84
N PHE A 99 0.68 -8.31 -10.01
CA PHE A 99 1.70 -7.38 -9.54
C PHE A 99 3.06 -7.70 -10.16
N TYR A 100 3.52 -6.82 -11.05
CA TYR A 100 4.69 -7.03 -11.89
C TYR A 100 5.86 -6.14 -11.49
N LYS A 101 7.08 -6.67 -11.69
CA LYS A 101 8.32 -5.89 -11.88
C LYS A 101 8.58 -5.78 -13.38
N LEU A 102 8.31 -4.60 -13.92
CA LEU A 102 8.40 -4.32 -15.36
C LEU A 102 9.79 -3.96 -15.83
N PHE A 103 10.60 -3.35 -14.94
CA PHE A 103 11.93 -2.87 -15.27
C PHE A 103 12.87 -2.97 -14.05
N PRO A 104 14.13 -3.42 -14.20
CA PRO A 104 14.67 -4.11 -15.38
C PRO A 104 13.93 -5.42 -15.66
N ASN A 105 14.04 -5.92 -16.89
CA ASN A 105 13.38 -7.14 -17.36
C ASN A 105 14.30 -7.96 -18.29
N ALA A 106 13.84 -9.10 -18.80
CA ALA A 106 14.63 -10.01 -19.62
C ALA A 106 15.24 -9.39 -20.87
N ILE A 107 14.57 -8.41 -21.46
CA ILE A 107 14.99 -7.74 -22.68
C ILE A 107 15.85 -6.51 -22.36
N ASP A 108 15.52 -5.83 -21.26
CA ASP A 108 16.12 -4.56 -20.89
C ASP A 108 16.63 -4.58 -19.44
N ARG A 109 17.90 -5.00 -19.31
CA ARG A 109 18.55 -5.28 -18.02
C ARG A 109 19.33 -4.08 -17.45
N ASP A 110 19.75 -3.11 -18.28
CA ASP A 110 20.54 -1.97 -17.82
C ASP A 110 19.67 -0.91 -17.17
N ASN A 111 19.46 -1.01 -15.87
CA ASN A 111 18.63 -0.07 -15.13
C ASN A 111 19.36 1.13 -14.55
N ARG A 112 20.60 1.40 -14.97
CA ARG A 112 21.36 2.53 -14.44
C ARG A 112 20.83 3.85 -14.99
N VAL A 113 20.59 4.80 -14.10
CA VAL A 113 20.15 6.17 -14.45
C VAL A 113 21.14 7.21 -13.95
N ARG A 114 21.27 8.30 -14.72
CA ARG A 114 22.04 9.48 -14.34
C ARG A 114 21.12 10.51 -13.69
N ALA A 115 21.67 11.30 -12.77
CA ALA A 115 20.96 12.44 -12.20
C ALA A 115 20.49 13.39 -13.32
N ASP A 116 19.30 13.94 -13.14
CA ASP A 116 18.68 14.97 -13.99
C ASP A 116 18.47 14.59 -15.47
N THR A 117 18.66 13.32 -15.79
CA THR A 117 18.46 12.80 -17.14
C THR A 117 17.13 12.07 -17.20
N SER A 118 16.37 12.35 -18.25
CA SER A 118 15.12 11.65 -18.51
C SER A 118 15.37 10.35 -19.27
N ILE A 119 14.75 9.26 -18.81
CA ILE A 119 14.65 8.00 -19.55
C ILE A 119 13.20 7.78 -19.94
N GLU A 120 12.96 7.34 -21.17
CA GLU A 120 11.65 6.95 -21.66
C GLU A 120 11.53 5.42 -21.63
N LEU A 121 10.43 4.93 -21.05
CA LEU A 121 10.12 3.52 -20.96
C LEU A 121 8.76 3.25 -21.63
N PRO A 122 8.59 2.10 -22.30
CA PRO A 122 9.62 1.10 -22.63
C PRO A 122 10.72 1.62 -23.59
N ARG A 123 11.95 1.12 -23.44
CA ARG A 123 13.04 1.34 -24.44
C ARG A 123 12.93 0.34 -25.58
N SER A 124 13.84 0.47 -26.55
CA SER A 124 13.96 -0.49 -27.65
C SER A 124 14.03 -1.93 -27.17
N GLY A 125 13.30 -2.82 -27.85
CA GLY A 125 13.30 -4.26 -27.60
C GLY A 125 12.05 -4.78 -26.88
N TRP A 126 11.38 -3.97 -26.05
CA TRP A 126 10.20 -4.40 -25.31
C TRP A 126 9.04 -3.40 -25.42
N ARG A 127 7.82 -3.89 -25.22
CA ARG A 127 6.59 -3.11 -25.39
C ARG A 127 5.58 -3.50 -24.33
N MET A 128 4.76 -2.53 -23.96
CA MET A 128 3.62 -2.72 -23.07
C MET A 128 2.38 -2.22 -23.79
N THR A 129 1.69 -3.11 -24.50
CA THR A 129 0.40 -2.79 -25.08
C THR A 129 -0.66 -2.95 -23.99
N ALA A 130 -1.60 -2.01 -23.88
CA ALA A 130 -2.74 -2.13 -22.99
C ALA A 130 -3.49 -3.44 -23.31
N ALA A 131 -3.60 -4.34 -22.33
CA ALA A 131 -4.13 -5.69 -22.53
C ALA A 131 -5.53 -5.87 -21.91
N GLY A 132 -5.92 -4.98 -21.00
CA GLY A 132 -7.16 -5.03 -20.27
C GLY A 132 -7.12 -5.97 -19.05
N PRO A 133 -8.24 -6.06 -18.33
CA PRO A 133 -9.54 -5.41 -18.58
C PRO A 133 -9.51 -3.87 -18.38
N PRO A 134 -10.58 -3.14 -18.75
CA PRO A 134 -10.69 -1.71 -18.47
C PRO A 134 -10.54 -1.43 -16.96
N GLY A 135 -9.78 -0.41 -16.61
CA GLY A 135 -9.46 -0.11 -15.22
C GLY A 135 -8.25 0.81 -15.10
N THR A 136 -7.63 0.82 -13.93
CA THR A 136 -6.47 1.67 -13.63
C THR A 136 -5.26 0.81 -13.32
N ASN A 137 -4.21 0.95 -14.12
CA ASN A 137 -2.89 0.46 -13.73
C ASN A 137 -2.32 1.39 -12.65
N HIS A 138 -1.81 0.81 -11.56
CA HIS A 138 -1.10 1.55 -10.51
C HIS A 138 0.39 1.25 -10.62
N LEU A 139 1.20 2.27 -10.87
CA LEU A 139 2.63 2.12 -11.09
C LEU A 139 3.43 2.89 -10.05
N ILE A 140 4.64 2.42 -9.80
CA ILE A 140 5.64 3.15 -9.04
C ILE A 140 7.03 3.00 -9.66
N ALA A 141 7.68 4.13 -9.92
CA ALA A 141 9.08 4.19 -10.29
C ALA A 141 9.92 4.43 -9.04
N ILE A 142 10.96 3.62 -8.85
CA ILE A 142 11.85 3.63 -7.68
C ILE A 142 13.27 3.83 -8.19
N VAL A 143 14.01 4.79 -7.64
CA VAL A 143 15.43 5.00 -7.96
C VAL A 143 16.26 4.81 -6.70
N SER A 144 16.88 3.64 -6.60
CA SER A 144 17.72 3.27 -5.46
C SER A 144 19.17 3.68 -5.66
N GLU A 145 19.86 4.00 -4.56
CA GLU A 145 21.30 4.30 -4.58
C GLU A 145 22.16 3.09 -4.96
N ARG A 146 21.72 1.89 -4.58
CA ARG A 146 22.40 0.62 -4.83
C ARG A 146 21.55 -0.29 -5.73
N PRO A 147 22.19 -1.18 -6.50
CA PRO A 147 21.42 -2.21 -7.20
C PRO A 147 20.71 -3.07 -6.16
N ARG A 148 19.50 -3.53 -6.45
CA ARG A 148 18.66 -4.34 -5.57
C ARG A 148 18.39 -5.71 -6.14
N GLU A 149 18.42 -6.70 -5.26
CA GLU A 149 18.10 -8.09 -5.53
C GLU A 149 16.70 -8.42 -5.02
N PHE A 150 15.95 -9.22 -5.79
CA PHE A 150 14.54 -9.53 -5.51
C PHE A 150 14.31 -10.99 -5.09
N SER A 151 15.38 -11.74 -4.83
CA SER A 151 15.29 -13.16 -4.44
C SER A 151 14.48 -13.36 -3.15
N ALA A 152 14.58 -12.42 -2.21
CA ALA A 152 13.80 -12.42 -0.96
C ALA A 152 12.39 -11.83 -1.10
N SER A 153 12.04 -11.27 -2.27
CA SER A 153 10.75 -10.61 -2.52
C SER A 153 9.68 -11.57 -3.06
N GLY A 154 10.00 -12.86 -3.22
CA GLY A 154 9.09 -13.86 -3.81
C GLY A 154 8.90 -13.72 -5.32
N LEU A 155 9.76 -12.94 -5.99
CA LEU A 155 9.68 -12.66 -7.42
C LEU A 155 9.87 -13.95 -8.25
N VAL A 156 9.06 -14.09 -9.29
CA VAL A 156 9.17 -15.13 -10.32
C VAL A 156 9.34 -14.45 -11.67
N GLU A 157 10.25 -14.95 -12.52
CA GLU A 157 10.40 -14.42 -13.88
C GLU A 157 9.28 -14.99 -14.78
N VAL A 158 8.56 -14.12 -15.46
CA VAL A 158 7.48 -14.41 -16.42
C VAL A 158 7.79 -13.61 -17.68
N ASP A 159 8.34 -14.27 -18.70
CA ASP A 159 8.98 -13.60 -19.84
C ASP A 159 8.11 -12.50 -20.49
N PRO A 160 8.62 -11.26 -20.66
CA PRO A 160 9.97 -10.81 -20.30
C PRO A 160 10.08 -10.24 -18.87
N PHE A 161 8.99 -10.11 -18.12
CA PHE A 161 8.91 -9.41 -16.84
C PHE A 161 9.23 -10.29 -15.63
N GLY A 162 9.19 -9.68 -14.45
CA GLY A 162 9.01 -10.41 -13.20
C GLY A 162 7.59 -10.21 -12.67
N GLU A 163 7.09 -11.19 -11.94
CA GLU A 163 5.80 -11.14 -11.23
C GLU A 163 6.02 -11.47 -9.76
N PHE A 164 5.22 -10.86 -8.88
CA PHE A 164 5.08 -11.24 -7.48
C PHE A 164 3.76 -12.03 -7.33
N PRO A 165 3.78 -13.37 -7.40
CA PRO A 165 2.56 -14.16 -7.34
C PRO A 165 1.80 -13.90 -6.03
N PRO A 166 0.46 -13.75 -6.05
CA PRO A 166 -0.31 -13.31 -4.88
C PRO A 166 -0.05 -14.12 -3.60
N GLU A 167 0.05 -15.44 -3.69
CA GLU A 167 0.28 -16.33 -2.55
C GLU A 167 1.68 -16.11 -1.95
N ARG A 168 2.70 -16.03 -2.82
CA ARG A 168 4.09 -15.78 -2.38
C ARG A 168 4.24 -14.37 -1.83
N ALA A 169 3.64 -13.39 -2.47
CA ALA A 169 3.66 -12.01 -2.03
C ALA A 169 3.01 -11.87 -0.64
N SER A 170 1.87 -12.53 -0.43
CA SER A 170 1.19 -12.56 0.87
C SER A 170 2.07 -13.18 1.97
N GLN A 171 2.76 -14.28 1.67
CA GLN A 171 3.69 -14.93 2.60
C GLN A 171 4.89 -14.04 2.93
N VAL A 172 5.54 -13.47 1.91
CA VAL A 172 6.65 -12.54 2.06
C VAL A 172 6.25 -11.35 2.93
N ALA A 173 5.08 -10.76 2.66
CA ALA A 173 4.57 -9.63 3.46
C ALA A 173 4.31 -10.02 4.93
N ALA A 174 3.77 -11.21 5.19
CA ALA A 174 3.50 -11.69 6.55
C ALA A 174 4.77 -12.03 7.34
N GLU A 175 5.80 -12.53 6.67
CA GLU A 175 7.09 -12.91 7.29
C GLU A 175 8.05 -11.73 7.43
N HIS A 176 7.83 -10.65 6.67
CA HIS A 176 8.73 -9.51 6.65
C HIS A 176 8.86 -8.84 8.02
N ARG A 177 10.11 -8.59 8.44
CA ARG A 177 10.44 -7.88 9.69
C ARG A 177 11.27 -6.62 9.46
N GLY A 178 11.57 -6.30 8.20
CA GLY A 178 12.32 -5.11 7.83
C GLY A 178 11.48 -3.83 7.90
N THR A 179 12.17 -2.70 7.89
CA THR A 179 11.55 -1.37 7.97
C THR A 179 10.94 -0.93 6.63
N GLN A 180 11.61 -1.23 5.52
CA GLN A 180 11.13 -0.91 4.16
C GLN A 180 10.31 -2.05 3.56
N SER A 181 9.43 -1.79 2.60
CA SER A 181 8.68 -2.83 1.88
C SER A 181 9.60 -3.93 1.33
N PRO A 182 9.26 -5.23 1.44
CA PRO A 182 10.07 -6.31 0.88
C PRO A 182 10.05 -6.31 -0.67
N PHE A 183 9.09 -5.62 -1.28
CA PHE A 183 8.88 -5.63 -2.74
C PHE A 183 9.75 -4.64 -3.51
N ILE A 184 10.57 -3.84 -2.84
CA ILE A 184 11.61 -3.04 -3.51
C ILE A 184 12.93 -3.82 -3.66
N GLY A 185 13.04 -5.02 -3.08
CA GLY A 185 14.26 -5.81 -3.07
C GLY A 185 15.29 -5.33 -2.05
N THR A 186 16.30 -6.15 -1.79
CA THR A 186 17.40 -5.85 -0.85
C THR A 186 18.57 -5.21 -1.57
N PRO A 187 19.18 -4.14 -1.04
CA PRO A 187 20.33 -3.51 -1.67
C PRO A 187 21.52 -4.48 -1.68
N SER A 188 22.14 -4.63 -2.85
CA SER A 188 23.36 -5.40 -3.07
C SER A 188 24.57 -4.52 -2.79
N CYS A 189 25.32 -4.91 -1.77
CA CYS A 189 26.56 -4.23 -1.36
C CYS A 189 27.74 -5.20 -1.47
N PRO A 190 28.79 -4.86 -2.24
CA PRO A 190 29.95 -5.73 -2.41
C PRO A 190 30.81 -5.84 -1.14
N ASP A 191 30.73 -4.86 -0.24
CA ASP A 191 31.55 -4.80 0.98
C ASP A 191 30.73 -5.22 2.21
N THR A 192 30.97 -6.43 2.72
CA THR A 192 30.26 -7.03 3.86
C THR A 192 30.54 -6.37 5.23
N GLY A 193 31.19 -5.21 5.27
CA GLY A 193 31.67 -4.56 6.50
C GLY A 193 31.20 -3.11 6.73
N ARG A 194 30.44 -2.52 5.81
CA ARG A 194 29.92 -1.14 5.96
C ARG A 194 28.40 -1.12 5.84
N SER A 195 27.76 -0.16 6.50
CA SER A 195 26.32 0.09 6.35
C SER A 195 25.99 0.23 4.85
N CYS A 196 25.08 -0.62 4.37
CA CYS A 196 24.64 -0.63 2.98
C CYS A 196 23.57 0.45 2.80
N PRO A 197 23.83 1.53 2.05
CA PRO A 197 22.83 2.58 1.86
C PRO A 197 21.58 1.99 1.22
N ASP A 198 20.45 2.16 1.91
CA ASP A 198 19.14 1.63 1.49
C ASP A 198 18.16 2.74 1.10
N ALA A 199 18.69 3.96 0.88
CA ALA A 199 17.90 5.11 0.47
C ALA A 199 17.44 4.96 -0.99
N TYR A 200 16.22 5.41 -1.25
CA TYR A 200 15.65 5.44 -2.58
C TYR A 200 14.67 6.62 -2.72
N GLY A 201 14.58 7.16 -3.93
CA GLY A 201 13.50 8.04 -4.34
C GLY A 201 12.39 7.25 -5.01
N ALA A 202 11.15 7.73 -4.98
CA ALA A 202 10.05 7.09 -5.70
C ALA A 202 8.94 8.06 -6.13
N ALA A 203 8.23 7.69 -7.19
CA ALA A 203 7.01 8.38 -7.64
C ALA A 203 5.97 7.37 -8.10
N SER A 204 4.78 7.43 -7.50
CA SER A 204 3.62 6.64 -7.92
C SER A 204 2.79 7.41 -8.96
N PHE A 205 2.22 6.71 -9.91
CA PHE A 205 1.38 7.28 -10.96
C PHE A 205 0.40 6.22 -11.49
N THR A 206 -0.52 6.64 -12.34
CA THR A 206 -1.56 5.77 -12.91
C THR A 206 -1.66 5.94 -14.41
N ILE A 207 -2.09 4.87 -15.09
CA ILE A 207 -2.49 4.88 -16.49
C ILE A 207 -3.82 4.14 -16.59
N VAL A 208 -4.84 4.77 -17.14
CA VAL A 208 -6.19 4.19 -17.26
C VAL A 208 -6.29 3.40 -18.57
N GLU A 209 -6.71 2.15 -18.50
CA GLU A 209 -7.08 1.36 -19.66
C GLU A 209 -8.57 1.49 -19.95
N ILE A 210 -8.90 1.86 -21.18
CA ILE A 210 -10.29 1.96 -21.66
C ILE A 210 -10.55 0.95 -22.76
N ALA A 211 -11.81 0.51 -22.86
CA ALA A 211 -12.23 -0.33 -23.98
C ALA A 211 -11.93 0.36 -25.31
N PRO A 212 -11.58 -0.39 -26.37
CA PRO A 212 -11.43 0.20 -27.70
C PRO A 212 -12.79 0.75 -28.16
N ASP A 213 -12.75 1.81 -28.96
CA ASP A 213 -13.96 2.35 -29.58
C ASP A 213 -14.68 1.25 -30.36
N ARG A 214 -15.99 1.10 -30.12
CA ARG A 214 -16.81 0.18 -30.93
C ARG A 214 -16.87 0.74 -32.35
N ARG A 215 -16.33 0.00 -33.32
CA ARG A 215 -16.59 0.26 -34.74
C ARG A 215 -17.98 -0.18 -35.12
#